data_AF-A0A0C2EZM4-F1
#
_entry.id   AF-A0A0C2EZM4-F1
#
_cell.length_a   1.000
_cell.length_b   1.000
_cell.length_c   1.000
_cell.angle_alpha   90.00
_cell.angle_beta   90.00
_cell.angle_gamma   90.00
#
_symmetry.space_group_name_H-M   'P 1'
#
loop_
_entity.id
_entity.type
_entity.pdbx_description
1 polymer ?
#
loop_
_entity_poly.entity_id
_entity_poly.type
_entity_poly.pdbx_seq_one_letter_code
_entity_poly.pdbx_strand_id
1 'polypeptide(L)'
;MDPAVLRDRRRLWYTTYQFDRFLSITLGRPFGIIDESIRVELPNPWVTIATCRPVDELSPDDKFGIHSQRALNHLFKMTHLESEIMHVQHSQSWSVKIAYPRANYAVWLQDVGPRLQEWYTTIPEINKAHPLSIFACQAYWDTVYNNAILLLHRPNSMVSQVSAESLVISFDASCKMINNIKLLQRDGRVDVLWRAVHQLFMAGLSVIYCLWHSKDIRDSLSTGSCIQTLQSCASTLFAMSETLHGAAGCRDVFDTLSSATINWLITYDAEKVQQSRQQFEQQLNDLLQNVQPSKRVMPSVEDGVGGGTAMSAMTDCFAFSELLSSAAQWPELQGMVLGMDNVYHDLA
;
A
#
# COMPACT_ATOMS: atom_id res chain seq x y z
N MET A 1 -36.54 -4.44 3.38
CA MET A 1 -35.72 -4.05 2.21
C MET A 1 -35.46 -5.32 1.42
N ASP A 2 -35.58 -5.28 0.09
CA ASP A 2 -35.26 -6.43 -0.76
C ASP A 2 -33.82 -6.95 -0.48
N PRO A 3 -33.60 -8.26 -0.29
CA PRO A 3 -32.28 -8.81 0.00
C PRO A 3 -31.21 -8.47 -1.02
N ALA A 4 -31.54 -8.42 -2.31
CA ALA A 4 -30.57 -8.07 -3.35
C ALA A 4 -30.19 -6.58 -3.27
N VAL A 5 -31.18 -5.69 -3.09
CA VAL A 5 -30.92 -4.26 -2.82
C VAL A 5 -30.07 -4.06 -1.56
N LEU A 6 -30.33 -4.80 -0.48
CA LEU A 6 -29.54 -4.71 0.74
C LEU A 6 -28.08 -5.17 0.52
N ARG A 7 -27.89 -6.27 -0.22
CA ARG A 7 -26.55 -6.74 -0.61
C ARG A 7 -25.79 -5.67 -1.39
N ASP A 8 -26.41 -5.06 -2.38
CA ASP A 8 -25.72 -4.07 -3.23
C ASP A 8 -25.40 -2.78 -2.44
N ARG A 9 -26.25 -2.36 -1.51
CA ARG A 9 -25.94 -1.27 -0.57
C ARG A 9 -24.74 -1.60 0.32
N ARG A 10 -24.65 -2.83 0.85
CA ARG A 10 -23.50 -3.27 1.65
C ARG A 10 -22.22 -3.29 0.80
N ARG A 11 -22.28 -3.77 -0.45
CA ARG A 11 -21.15 -3.75 -1.38
C ARG A 11 -20.65 -2.34 -1.61
N LEU A 12 -21.55 -1.41 -1.94
CA LEU A 12 -21.22 0.00 -2.13
C LEU A 12 -20.54 0.58 -0.88
N TRP A 13 -21.12 0.36 0.30
CA TRP A 13 -20.56 0.83 1.56
C TRP A 13 -19.14 0.32 1.81
N TYR A 14 -18.90 -0.98 1.64
CA TYR A 14 -17.58 -1.57 1.86
C TYR A 14 -16.55 -1.14 0.80
N THR A 15 -16.97 -0.93 -0.45
CA THR A 15 -16.11 -0.35 -1.48
C THR A 15 -15.70 1.07 -1.12
N THR A 16 -16.63 1.90 -0.64
CA THR A 16 -16.32 3.25 -0.15
C THR A 16 -15.36 3.21 1.04
N TYR A 17 -15.62 2.33 2.02
CA TYR A 17 -14.74 2.11 3.17
C TYR A 17 -13.33 1.69 2.75
N GLN A 18 -13.22 0.72 1.83
CA GLN A 18 -11.93 0.28 1.31
C GLN A 18 -11.19 1.41 0.60
N PHE A 19 -11.89 2.24 -0.17
CA PHE A 19 -11.30 3.36 -0.86
C PHE A 19 -10.78 4.44 0.10
N ASP A 20 -11.53 4.76 1.16
CA ASP A 20 -11.10 5.67 2.23
C ASP A 20 -9.80 5.18 2.89
N ARG A 21 -9.77 3.92 3.34
CA ARG A 21 -8.56 3.32 3.92
C ARG A 21 -7.42 3.32 2.94
N PHE A 22 -7.67 2.92 1.70
CA PHE A 22 -6.63 2.81 0.72
C PHE A 22 -5.96 4.17 0.43
N LEU A 23 -6.75 5.22 0.21
CA LEU A 23 -6.22 6.57 0.02
C LEU A 23 -5.53 7.11 1.28
N SER A 24 -6.17 7.02 2.44
CA SER A 24 -5.61 7.54 3.68
C SER A 24 -4.30 6.85 4.06
N ILE A 25 -4.18 5.53 3.89
CA ILE A 25 -2.93 4.80 4.15
C ILE A 25 -1.84 5.20 3.15
N THR A 26 -2.16 5.24 1.85
CA THR A 26 -1.18 5.60 0.82
C THR A 26 -0.75 7.06 0.90
N LEU A 27 -1.64 7.94 1.36
CA LEU A 27 -1.37 9.38 1.45
C LEU A 27 -0.93 9.80 2.87
N GLY A 28 -0.81 8.86 3.82
CA GLY A 28 -0.51 9.18 5.22
C GLY A 28 -1.51 10.16 5.85
N ARG A 29 -2.77 10.12 5.44
CA ARG A 29 -3.84 11.00 5.94
C ARG A 29 -4.69 10.30 6.99
N PRO A 30 -5.36 11.04 7.88
CA PRO A 30 -6.38 10.47 8.76
C PRO A 30 -7.50 9.78 7.98
N PHE A 31 -8.14 8.81 8.61
CA PHE A 31 -9.31 8.12 8.07
C PHE A 31 -10.57 9.00 8.14
N GLY A 32 -11.37 9.03 7.07
CA GLY A 32 -12.62 9.78 7.04
C GLY A 32 -13.78 9.05 7.75
N ILE A 33 -13.72 7.73 7.80
CA ILE A 33 -14.70 6.88 8.51
C ILE A 33 -14.02 6.30 9.75
N ILE A 34 -14.62 6.40 10.94
CA ILE A 34 -14.07 5.77 12.16
C ILE A 34 -14.58 4.33 12.29
N ASP A 35 -13.69 3.41 12.67
CA ASP A 35 -14.03 1.97 12.74
C ASP A 35 -15.13 1.69 13.77
N GLU A 36 -15.14 2.44 14.87
CA GLU A 36 -16.08 2.30 15.98
C GLU A 36 -17.52 2.67 15.59
N SER A 37 -17.72 3.40 14.49
CA SER A 37 -19.05 3.74 13.96
C SER A 37 -19.60 2.71 12.98
N ILE A 38 -18.80 1.72 12.58
CA ILE A 38 -19.19 0.73 11.58
C ILE A 38 -20.14 -0.28 12.23
N ARG A 39 -21.34 -0.40 11.66
CA ARG A 39 -22.35 -1.43 12.02
C ARG A 39 -22.83 -2.21 10.80
N VAL A 40 -22.26 -1.94 9.63
CA VAL A 40 -22.66 -2.56 8.38
C VAL A 40 -22.05 -3.95 8.32
N GLU A 41 -22.89 -4.98 8.23
CA GLU A 41 -22.44 -6.36 8.04
C GLU A 41 -21.91 -6.58 6.61
N LEU A 42 -20.97 -7.53 6.47
CA LEU A 42 -20.46 -7.95 5.16
C LEU A 42 -21.62 -8.35 4.22
N PRO A 43 -21.48 -8.07 2.90
CA PRO A 43 -22.44 -8.53 1.91
C PRO A 43 -22.59 -10.04 1.96
N ASN A 44 -23.83 -10.56 2.02
CA ASN A 44 -24.06 -12.00 1.96
C ASN A 44 -23.74 -12.49 0.53
N PRO A 45 -22.72 -13.35 0.35
CA PRO A 45 -22.29 -13.76 -0.96
C PRO A 45 -23.27 -14.72 -1.67
N TRP A 46 -24.19 -15.36 -0.94
CA TRP A 46 -25.14 -16.33 -1.53
C TRP A 46 -26.45 -15.69 -1.98
N VAL A 47 -26.64 -14.41 -1.67
CA VAL A 47 -27.77 -13.65 -2.21
C VAL A 47 -27.37 -13.25 -3.63
N THR A 48 -27.95 -13.87 -4.66
CA THR A 48 -27.84 -13.46 -6.07
C THR A 48 -29.10 -12.69 -6.49
N ILE A 49 -29.09 -12.07 -7.68
CA ILE A 49 -30.31 -11.45 -8.25
C ILE A 49 -31.40 -12.52 -8.48
N ALA A 50 -31.00 -13.79 -8.66
CA ALA A 50 -31.88 -14.94 -8.77
C ALA A 50 -32.02 -15.65 -7.42
N THR A 51 -32.98 -15.22 -6.59
CA THR A 51 -33.30 -15.92 -5.35
C THR A 51 -33.87 -17.32 -5.63
N CYS A 52 -33.50 -18.28 -4.76
CA CYS A 52 -34.08 -19.63 -4.61
C CYS A 52 -33.68 -20.71 -5.65
N ARG A 53 -32.39 -21.01 -5.81
CA ARG A 53 -31.95 -22.31 -6.36
C ARG A 53 -31.07 -23.05 -5.36
N PRO A 54 -31.22 -24.38 -5.19
CA PRO A 54 -30.27 -25.21 -4.45
C PRO A 54 -28.84 -24.99 -4.96
N VAL A 55 -27.83 -25.08 -4.08
CA VAL A 55 -26.42 -24.88 -4.43
C VAL A 55 -25.97 -25.79 -5.59
N ASP A 56 -26.55 -26.98 -5.67
CA ASP A 56 -26.24 -27.99 -6.68
C ASP A 56 -26.77 -27.62 -8.07
N GLU A 57 -27.77 -26.73 -8.16
CA GLU A 57 -28.39 -26.26 -9.40
C GLU A 57 -27.81 -24.93 -9.91
N LEU A 58 -26.79 -24.41 -9.23
CA LEU A 58 -26.14 -23.16 -9.61
C LEU A 58 -25.34 -23.33 -10.91
N SER A 59 -25.52 -22.37 -11.82
CA SER A 59 -24.71 -22.29 -13.03
C SER A 59 -23.23 -22.04 -12.68
N PRO A 60 -22.29 -22.34 -13.59
CA PRO A 60 -20.89 -21.95 -13.41
C PRO A 60 -20.73 -20.44 -13.12
N ASP A 61 -21.49 -19.59 -13.80
CA ASP A 61 -21.44 -18.14 -13.61
C ASP A 61 -21.90 -17.72 -12.21
N ASP A 62 -22.94 -18.36 -11.68
CA ASP A 62 -23.38 -18.13 -10.30
C ASP A 62 -22.28 -18.51 -9.30
N LYS A 63 -21.61 -19.64 -9.50
CA LYS A 63 -20.50 -20.10 -8.66
C LYS A 63 -19.32 -19.13 -8.70
N PHE A 64 -18.98 -18.59 -9.87
CA PHE A 64 -17.95 -17.57 -10.02
C PHE A 64 -18.33 -16.25 -9.35
N GLY A 65 -19.59 -15.82 -9.44
CA GLY A 65 -20.10 -14.62 -8.76
C GLY A 65 -20.04 -14.75 -7.24
N ILE A 66 -20.47 -15.90 -6.72
CA ILE A 66 -20.37 -16.30 -5.31
C ILE A 66 -18.90 -16.25 -4.85
N HIS A 67 -17.99 -16.89 -5.59
CA HIS A 67 -16.56 -16.87 -5.26
C HIS A 67 -16.01 -15.44 -5.23
N SER A 68 -16.31 -14.63 -6.24
CA SER A 68 -15.87 -13.24 -6.34
C SER A 68 -16.35 -12.40 -5.15
N GLN A 69 -17.60 -12.58 -4.72
CA GLN A 69 -18.11 -11.87 -3.54
C GLN A 69 -17.43 -12.33 -2.25
N ARG A 70 -17.07 -13.61 -2.11
CA ARG A 70 -16.26 -14.09 -0.96
C ARG A 70 -14.87 -13.48 -0.96
N ALA A 71 -14.23 -13.43 -2.12
CA ALA A 71 -12.92 -12.82 -2.30
C ALA A 71 -12.94 -11.34 -1.91
N LEU A 72 -13.94 -10.59 -2.37
CA LEU A 72 -14.14 -9.19 -1.96
C LEU A 72 -14.36 -9.06 -0.44
N ASN A 73 -15.22 -9.90 0.16
CA ASN A 73 -15.41 -9.90 1.61
C ASN A 73 -14.10 -10.20 2.37
N HIS A 74 -13.26 -11.07 1.81
CA HIS A 74 -11.96 -11.39 2.37
C HIS A 74 -11.01 -10.18 2.28
N LEU A 75 -11.01 -9.44 1.17
CA LEU A 75 -10.27 -8.18 1.07
C LEU A 75 -10.78 -7.13 2.06
N PHE A 76 -12.09 -7.01 2.28
CA PHE A 76 -12.63 -6.09 3.30
C PHE A 76 -12.14 -6.43 4.71
N LYS A 77 -11.99 -7.73 5.03
CA LYS A 77 -11.37 -8.15 6.29
C LYS A 77 -9.91 -7.70 6.40
N MET A 78 -9.13 -7.80 5.31
CA MET A 78 -7.77 -7.26 5.29
C MET A 78 -7.77 -5.75 5.49
N THR A 79 -8.67 -5.01 4.84
CA THR A 79 -8.80 -3.56 5.02
C THR A 79 -9.04 -3.17 6.49
N HIS A 80 -9.82 -3.96 7.24
CA HIS A 80 -9.98 -3.73 8.68
C HIS A 80 -8.68 -3.97 9.47
N LEU A 81 -7.91 -5.01 9.13
CA LEU A 81 -6.59 -5.25 9.74
C LEU A 81 -5.61 -4.10 9.42
N GLU A 82 -5.55 -3.65 8.15
CA GLU A 82 -4.72 -2.52 7.74
C GLU A 82 -5.13 -1.21 8.45
N SER A 83 -6.44 -0.98 8.64
CA SER A 83 -6.97 0.15 9.41
C SER A 83 -6.51 0.11 10.87
N GLU A 84 -6.64 -1.06 11.53
CA GLU A 84 -6.22 -1.27 12.92
C GLU A 84 -4.72 -1.07 13.10
N ILE A 85 -3.89 -1.62 12.19
CA ILE A 85 -2.43 -1.44 12.18
C ILE A 85 -2.08 0.04 12.19
N MET A 86 -2.68 0.80 11.28
CA MET A 86 -2.42 2.23 11.14
C MET A 86 -2.93 3.04 12.33
N HIS A 87 -4.09 2.70 12.87
CA HIS A 87 -4.62 3.33 14.07
C HIS A 87 -3.67 3.14 15.26
N VAL A 88 -3.25 1.90 15.52
CA VAL A 88 -2.36 1.60 16.65
C VAL A 88 -1.00 2.26 16.48
N GLN A 89 -0.41 2.22 15.29
CA GLN A 89 0.87 2.88 15.00
C GLN A 89 0.79 4.40 15.20
N HIS A 90 -0.25 5.07 14.67
CA HIS A 90 -0.43 6.50 14.87
C HIS A 90 -0.73 6.86 16.33
N SER A 91 -1.45 6.04 17.07
CA SER A 91 -1.75 6.29 18.48
C SER A 91 -0.50 6.35 19.38
N GLN A 92 0.64 5.79 18.92
CA GLN A 92 1.89 5.84 19.68
C GLN A 92 2.46 7.26 19.79
N SER A 93 2.18 8.15 18.82
CA SER A 93 2.64 9.54 18.84
C SER A 93 1.73 10.49 19.65
N TRP A 94 0.53 10.04 20.03
CA TRP A 94 -0.62 10.91 20.29
C TRP A 94 -0.74 11.78 21.55
N SER A 95 0.24 12.09 22.40
CA SER A 95 -0.04 12.54 23.80
C SER A 95 -0.98 11.59 24.60
N VAL A 96 -0.58 11.23 25.82
CA VAL A 96 -1.42 10.33 26.63
C VAL A 96 -2.61 11.10 27.19
N LYS A 97 -3.83 10.66 26.89
CA LYS A 97 -5.08 11.23 27.42
C LYS A 97 -5.88 10.12 28.11
N ILE A 98 -6.44 10.41 29.28
CA ILE A 98 -7.25 9.44 30.05
C ILE A 98 -8.45 8.94 29.23
N ALA A 99 -9.08 9.83 28.45
CA ALA A 99 -10.22 9.49 27.59
C ALA A 99 -9.86 8.61 26.37
N TYR A 100 -8.57 8.53 26.02
CA TYR A 100 -8.08 7.81 24.84
C TYR A 100 -6.80 7.04 25.22
N PRO A 101 -6.93 5.94 25.99
CA PRO A 101 -5.77 5.16 26.41
C PRO A 101 -5.09 4.57 25.17
N ARG A 102 -3.76 4.61 25.17
CA ARG A 102 -2.97 3.98 24.10
C ARG A 102 -3.02 2.47 24.24
N ALA A 103 -3.15 1.77 23.11
CA ALA A 103 -2.99 0.34 23.08
C ALA A 103 -1.56 -0.03 23.51
N ASN A 104 -1.43 -1.10 24.30
CA ASN A 104 -0.12 -1.68 24.59
C ASN A 104 0.42 -2.32 23.31
N TYR A 105 1.40 -1.67 22.68
CA TYR A 105 1.92 -2.06 21.38
C TYR A 105 2.47 -3.49 21.36
N ALA A 106 3.20 -3.92 22.40
CA ALA A 106 3.79 -5.25 22.45
C ALA A 106 2.73 -6.35 22.53
N VAL A 107 1.68 -6.15 23.35
CA VAL A 107 0.57 -7.09 23.47
C VAL A 107 -0.25 -7.12 22.16
N TRP A 108 -0.52 -5.95 21.59
CA TRP A 108 -1.25 -5.86 20.33
C TRP A 108 -0.49 -6.51 19.16
N LEU A 109 0.83 -6.33 19.08
CA LEU A 109 1.66 -6.95 18.04
C LEU A 109 1.57 -8.49 18.08
N GLN A 110 1.46 -9.07 19.29
CA GLN A 110 1.26 -10.51 19.48
C GLN A 110 -0.14 -10.99 19.08
N ASP A 111 -1.15 -10.11 19.08
CA ASP A 111 -2.53 -10.42 18.65
C ASP A 111 -2.72 -10.30 17.12
N VAL A 112 -2.20 -9.23 16.51
CA VAL A 112 -2.44 -8.94 15.10
C VAL A 112 -1.74 -9.93 14.16
N GLY A 113 -0.57 -10.46 14.56
CA GLY A 113 0.19 -11.43 13.77
C GLY A 113 -0.61 -12.71 13.46
N PRO A 114 -1.13 -13.43 14.47
CA PRO A 114 -2.00 -14.59 14.26
C PRO A 114 -3.24 -14.30 13.40
N ARG A 115 -3.86 -13.12 13.53
CA ARG A 115 -5.03 -12.73 12.72
C ARG A 115 -4.67 -12.50 11.25
N LEU A 116 -3.51 -11.93 10.97
CA LEU A 116 -2.98 -11.82 9.59
C LEU A 116 -2.68 -13.20 9.01
N GLN A 117 -2.13 -14.12 9.80
CA GLN A 117 -1.87 -15.49 9.36
C GLN A 117 -3.18 -16.28 9.13
N GLU A 118 -4.18 -16.09 10.00
CA GLU A 118 -5.52 -16.65 9.82
C GLU A 118 -6.13 -16.14 8.51
N TRP A 119 -6.03 -14.84 8.24
CA TRP A 119 -6.47 -14.27 6.98
C TRP A 119 -5.80 -14.98 5.79
N TYR A 120 -4.47 -15.13 5.82
CA TYR A 120 -3.74 -15.78 4.74
C TYR A 120 -4.13 -17.25 4.53
N THR A 121 -4.29 -18.01 5.62
CA THR A 121 -4.66 -19.44 5.54
C THR A 121 -6.12 -19.67 5.12
N THR A 122 -6.96 -18.64 5.22
CA THR A 122 -8.40 -18.71 4.90
C THR A 122 -8.76 -17.98 3.59
N ILE A 123 -7.77 -17.67 2.75
CA ILE A 123 -7.98 -17.15 1.39
C ILE A 123 -8.95 -18.07 0.63
N PRO A 124 -10.00 -17.53 -0.03
CA PRO A 124 -10.90 -18.34 -0.85
C PRO A 124 -10.15 -19.14 -1.91
N GLU A 125 -10.47 -20.42 -2.04
CA GLU A 125 -9.80 -21.37 -2.93
C GLU A 125 -9.65 -20.83 -4.36
N ILE A 126 -8.41 -20.64 -4.79
CA ILE A 126 -8.06 -19.94 -6.03
C ILE A 126 -8.53 -20.70 -7.27
N ASN A 127 -8.53 -22.03 -7.22
CA ASN A 127 -9.02 -22.91 -8.29
C ASN A 127 -10.54 -22.82 -8.53
N LYS A 128 -11.29 -22.22 -7.59
CA LYS A 128 -12.74 -21.96 -7.72
C LYS A 128 -13.04 -20.57 -8.29
N ALA A 129 -12.02 -19.72 -8.45
CA ALA A 129 -12.18 -18.43 -9.11
C ALA A 129 -12.40 -18.60 -10.61
N HIS A 130 -13.03 -17.60 -11.25
CA HIS A 130 -13.04 -17.53 -12.70
C HIS A 130 -11.60 -17.40 -13.23
N PRO A 131 -11.15 -18.15 -14.26
CA PRO A 131 -9.75 -18.16 -14.70
C PRO A 131 -9.18 -16.79 -15.13
N LEU A 132 -10.04 -15.91 -15.65
CA LEU A 132 -9.69 -14.52 -16.01
C LEU A 132 -9.73 -13.54 -14.83
N SER A 133 -10.27 -13.95 -13.68
CA SER A 133 -10.29 -13.09 -12.49
C SER A 133 -8.91 -13.00 -11.87
N ILE A 134 -8.59 -11.83 -11.29
CA ILE A 134 -7.38 -11.68 -10.49
C ILE A 134 -7.38 -12.56 -9.23
N PHE A 135 -8.57 -12.96 -8.75
CA PHE A 135 -8.69 -13.88 -7.62
C PHE A 135 -8.21 -15.30 -7.93
N ALA A 136 -7.98 -15.62 -9.21
CA ALA A 136 -7.34 -16.86 -9.66
C ALA A 136 -5.79 -16.80 -9.57
N CYS A 137 -5.21 -15.69 -9.09
CA CYS A 137 -3.76 -15.49 -9.03
C CYS A 137 -3.23 -15.55 -7.59
N GLN A 138 -2.38 -16.53 -7.28
CA GLN A 138 -1.71 -16.61 -5.97
C GLN A 138 -0.87 -15.36 -5.68
N ALA A 139 -0.12 -14.87 -6.68
CA ALA A 139 0.72 -13.68 -6.54
C ALA A 139 -0.06 -12.42 -6.10
N TYR A 140 -1.35 -12.31 -6.46
CA TYR A 140 -2.20 -11.22 -6.00
C TYR A 140 -2.45 -11.29 -4.49
N TRP A 141 -2.87 -12.46 -4.00
CA TRP A 141 -3.13 -12.68 -2.59
C TRP A 141 -1.87 -12.55 -1.74
N ASP A 142 -0.75 -13.07 -2.24
CA ASP A 142 0.56 -12.90 -1.60
C ASP A 142 0.97 -11.43 -1.54
N THR A 143 0.69 -10.64 -2.59
CA THR A 143 0.97 -9.19 -2.58
C THR A 143 0.13 -8.48 -1.52
N VAL A 144 -1.16 -8.82 -1.39
CA VAL A 144 -2.05 -8.25 -0.36
C VAL A 144 -1.55 -8.58 1.05
N TYR A 145 -1.18 -9.84 1.30
CA TYR A 145 -0.65 -10.26 2.60
C TYR A 145 0.67 -9.57 2.93
N ASN A 146 1.66 -9.64 2.03
CA ASN A 146 2.97 -9.05 2.29
C ASN A 146 2.90 -7.52 2.40
N ASN A 147 1.94 -6.85 1.75
CA ASN A 147 1.68 -5.42 1.95
C ASN A 147 1.27 -5.11 3.40
N ALA A 148 0.40 -5.92 4.00
CA ALA A 148 -0.02 -5.74 5.38
C ALA A 148 1.11 -6.06 6.38
N ILE A 149 1.92 -7.10 6.11
CA ILE A 149 3.14 -7.39 6.88
C ILE A 149 4.12 -6.22 6.79
N LEU A 150 4.32 -5.68 5.59
CA LEU A 150 5.17 -4.53 5.39
C LEU A 150 4.62 -3.30 6.12
N LEU A 151 3.32 -3.07 6.08
CA LEU A 151 2.66 -1.98 6.83
C LEU A 151 2.91 -2.10 8.33
N LEU A 152 2.86 -3.32 8.87
CA LEU A 152 3.06 -3.62 10.29
C LEU A 152 4.51 -3.43 10.74
N HIS A 153 5.48 -3.94 9.98
CA HIS A 153 6.88 -4.04 10.39
C HIS A 153 7.82 -3.00 9.79
N ARG A 154 7.37 -2.25 8.76
CA ARG A 154 8.23 -1.22 8.17
C ARG A 154 8.65 -0.22 9.25
N PRO A 155 9.89 0.28 9.20
CA PRO A 155 10.33 1.36 10.06
C PRO A 155 9.33 2.52 10.01
N ASN A 156 8.94 3.02 11.18
CA ASN A 156 8.03 4.17 11.31
C ASN A 156 8.65 5.12 12.33
N SER A 157 8.75 6.40 11.98
CA SER A 157 9.27 7.46 12.86
C SER A 157 8.55 7.56 14.19
N MET A 158 7.27 7.20 14.21
CA MET A 158 6.40 7.23 15.38
C MET A 158 6.66 6.05 16.34
N VAL A 159 7.42 5.04 15.92
CA VAL A 159 7.80 3.88 16.73
C VAL A 159 9.29 3.97 17.05
N SER A 160 9.61 4.35 18.29
CA SER A 160 10.95 4.78 18.70
C SER A 160 12.06 3.71 18.61
N GLN A 161 11.75 2.42 18.40
CA GLN A 161 12.74 1.36 18.19
C GLN A 161 12.20 0.26 17.27
N VAL A 162 12.81 0.09 16.09
CA VAL A 162 12.54 -1.03 15.19
C VAL A 162 13.43 -2.21 15.60
N SER A 163 12.84 -3.37 15.91
CA SER A 163 13.61 -4.56 16.28
C SER A 163 14.35 -5.13 15.06
N ALA A 164 15.51 -5.78 15.29
CA ALA A 164 16.25 -6.47 14.23
C ALA A 164 15.38 -7.52 13.52
N GLU A 165 14.53 -8.22 14.28
CA GLU A 165 13.54 -9.16 13.76
C GLU A 165 12.54 -8.48 12.80
N SER A 166 12.01 -7.31 13.15
CA SER A 166 11.09 -6.57 12.28
C SER A 166 11.76 -6.14 10.97
N LEU A 167 13.05 -5.80 11.00
CA LEU A 167 13.80 -5.52 9.77
C LEU A 167 13.88 -6.74 8.87
N VAL A 168 14.17 -7.92 9.42
CA VAL A 168 14.23 -9.17 8.65
C VAL A 168 12.85 -9.49 8.05
N ILE A 169 11.78 -9.40 8.84
CA ILE A 169 10.40 -9.64 8.36
C ILE A 169 10.02 -8.65 7.26
N SER A 170 10.29 -7.36 7.45
CA SER A 170 9.98 -6.32 6.46
C SER A 170 10.77 -6.49 5.17
N PHE A 171 12.04 -6.91 5.25
CA PHE A 171 12.87 -7.21 4.09
C PHE A 171 12.34 -8.39 3.29
N ASP A 172 12.03 -9.51 3.95
CA ASP A 172 11.49 -10.71 3.30
C ASP A 172 10.14 -10.42 2.64
N ALA A 173 9.22 -9.74 3.35
CA ALA A 173 7.94 -9.31 2.80
C ALA A 173 8.13 -8.41 1.56
N SER A 174 9.08 -7.49 1.60
CA SER A 174 9.37 -6.58 0.49
C SER A 174 9.92 -7.31 -0.74
N CYS A 175 10.85 -8.25 -0.55
CA CYS A 175 11.38 -9.09 -1.62
C CYS A 175 10.25 -9.92 -2.28
N LYS A 176 9.37 -10.51 -1.47
CA LYS A 176 8.18 -11.23 -1.96
C LYS A 176 7.25 -10.32 -2.75
N MET A 177 6.97 -9.11 -2.26
CA MET A 177 6.14 -8.14 -2.98
C MET A 177 6.73 -7.76 -4.33
N ILE A 178 8.02 -7.45 -4.40
CA ILE A 178 8.70 -7.11 -5.67
C ILE A 178 8.53 -8.25 -6.68
N ASN A 179 8.77 -9.48 -6.26
CA ASN A 179 8.63 -10.66 -7.12
C ASN A 179 7.17 -10.87 -7.57
N ASN A 180 6.21 -10.77 -6.66
CA ASN A 180 4.80 -10.99 -6.96
C ASN A 180 4.23 -9.90 -7.88
N ILE A 181 4.56 -8.63 -7.64
CA ILE A 181 4.13 -7.52 -8.50
C ILE A 181 4.77 -7.64 -9.89
N LYS A 182 6.04 -8.04 -9.99
CA LYS A 182 6.70 -8.34 -11.26
C LYS A 182 5.98 -9.45 -12.04
N LEU A 183 5.57 -10.53 -11.37
CA LEU A 183 4.80 -11.62 -11.99
C LEU A 183 3.45 -11.11 -12.51
N LEU A 184 2.71 -10.35 -11.68
CA LEU A 184 1.43 -9.77 -12.08
C LEU A 184 1.57 -8.80 -13.26
N GLN A 185 2.62 -7.97 -13.26
CA GLN A 185 2.92 -7.04 -14.35
C GLN A 185 3.22 -7.78 -15.65
N ARG A 186 4.11 -8.79 -15.59
CA ARG A 186 4.47 -9.61 -16.76
C ARG A 186 3.25 -10.31 -17.36
N ASP A 187 2.36 -10.82 -16.50
CA ASP A 187 1.19 -11.59 -16.93
C ASP A 187 0.00 -10.67 -17.32
N GLY A 188 0.16 -9.34 -17.26
CA GLY A 188 -0.90 -8.38 -17.59
C GLY A 188 -2.06 -8.38 -16.58
N ARG A 189 -1.82 -8.82 -15.35
CA ARG A 189 -2.83 -9.00 -14.29
C ARG A 189 -2.69 -8.00 -13.15
N VAL A 190 -2.27 -6.78 -13.46
CA VAL A 190 -2.26 -5.67 -12.50
C VAL A 190 -3.64 -5.02 -12.51
N ASP A 191 -4.35 -5.11 -11.37
CA ASP A 191 -5.71 -4.57 -11.22
C ASP A 191 -5.70 -3.03 -11.13
N VAL A 192 -5.27 -2.49 -9.99
CA VAL A 192 -5.16 -1.04 -9.78
C VAL A 192 -3.71 -0.60 -10.00
N LEU A 193 -3.40 -0.09 -11.19
CA LEU A 193 -2.00 0.19 -11.60
C LEU A 193 -1.27 1.13 -10.64
N TRP A 194 -1.87 2.27 -10.29
CA TRP A 194 -1.24 3.23 -9.37
C TRP A 194 -1.01 2.65 -7.97
N ARG A 195 -1.91 1.75 -7.51
CA ARG A 195 -1.74 1.01 -6.26
C ARG A 195 -0.50 0.13 -6.31
N ALA A 196 -0.37 -0.64 -7.39
CA ALA A 196 0.75 -1.54 -7.56
C ALA A 196 2.08 -0.77 -7.68
N VAL A 197 2.10 0.39 -8.34
CA VAL A 197 3.28 1.29 -8.37
C VAL A 197 3.67 1.71 -6.95
N HIS A 198 2.72 2.22 -6.16
CA HIS A 198 2.99 2.64 -4.79
C HIS A 198 3.53 1.48 -3.93
N GLN A 199 2.87 0.32 -3.99
CA GLN A 199 3.28 -0.86 -3.23
C GLN A 199 4.68 -1.34 -3.62
N LEU A 200 4.98 -1.34 -4.92
CA LEU A 200 6.30 -1.71 -5.43
C LEU A 200 7.37 -0.71 -4.98
N PHE A 201 7.07 0.59 -5.04
CA PHE A 201 7.97 1.64 -4.57
C PHE A 201 8.26 1.48 -3.07
N MET A 202 7.23 1.30 -2.23
CA MET A 202 7.39 1.09 -0.79
C MET A 202 8.17 -0.18 -0.45
N ALA A 203 7.95 -1.28 -1.19
CA ALA A 203 8.73 -2.50 -1.03
C ALA A 203 10.20 -2.28 -1.41
N GLY A 204 10.47 -1.61 -2.54
CA GLY A 204 11.83 -1.26 -2.96
C GLY A 204 12.57 -0.41 -1.92
N LEU A 205 11.91 0.64 -1.41
CA LEU A 205 12.50 1.50 -0.38
C LEU A 205 12.78 0.73 0.92
N SER A 206 11.91 -0.20 1.28
CA SER A 206 12.10 -1.05 2.47
C SER A 206 13.28 -2.00 2.31
N VAL A 207 13.49 -2.57 1.12
CA VAL A 207 14.69 -3.36 0.79
C VAL A 207 15.95 -2.52 0.95
N ILE A 208 15.98 -1.33 0.34
CA ILE A 208 17.12 -0.40 0.46
C ILE A 208 17.38 -0.11 1.94
N TYR A 209 16.38 0.32 2.69
CA TYR A 209 16.53 0.66 4.09
C TYR A 209 17.14 -0.49 4.90
N CYS A 210 16.59 -1.70 4.78
CA CYS A 210 17.05 -2.87 5.49
C CYS A 210 18.50 -3.22 5.13
N LEU A 211 18.88 -3.10 3.86
CA LEU A 211 20.25 -3.31 3.41
C LEU A 211 21.22 -2.30 4.01
N TRP A 212 20.83 -1.04 4.20
CA TRP A 212 21.69 -0.04 4.83
C TRP A 212 21.82 -0.23 6.35
N HIS A 213 20.76 -0.72 7.00
CA HIS A 213 20.64 -0.70 8.46
C HIS A 213 20.97 -2.02 9.15
N SER A 214 20.75 -3.16 8.49
CA SER A 214 20.97 -4.47 9.09
C SER A 214 22.21 -5.14 8.50
N LYS A 215 23.24 -5.31 9.33
CA LYS A 215 24.41 -6.13 8.97
C LYS A 215 24.03 -7.59 8.80
N ASP A 216 23.16 -8.11 9.65
CA ASP A 216 22.73 -9.52 9.61
C ASP A 216 22.07 -9.88 8.28
N ILE A 217 21.21 -8.99 7.75
CA ILE A 217 20.60 -9.18 6.43
C ILE A 217 21.67 -9.24 5.34
N ARG A 218 22.65 -8.32 5.37
CA ARG A 218 23.74 -8.30 4.39
C ARG A 218 24.63 -9.52 4.47
N ASP A 219 24.96 -9.98 5.67
CA ASP A 219 25.84 -11.12 5.87
C ASP A 219 25.13 -12.44 5.51
N SER A 220 23.79 -12.48 5.61
CA SER A 220 22.98 -13.65 5.25
C SER A 220 22.71 -13.82 3.75
N LEU A 221 22.94 -12.79 2.94
CA LEU A 221 22.59 -12.76 1.52
C LEU A 221 23.82 -12.55 0.64
N SER A 222 23.81 -13.13 -0.56
CA SER A 222 24.84 -12.80 -1.55
C SER A 222 24.61 -11.38 -2.08
N THR A 223 25.70 -10.64 -2.32
CA THR A 223 25.65 -9.32 -2.97
C THR A 223 24.89 -9.37 -4.30
N GLY A 224 25.06 -10.45 -5.07
CA GLY A 224 24.33 -10.66 -6.32
C GLY A 224 22.81 -10.76 -6.14
N SER A 225 22.33 -11.44 -5.10
CA SER A 225 20.90 -11.56 -4.79
C SER A 225 20.27 -10.20 -4.42
N CYS A 226 21.00 -9.38 -3.66
CA CYS A 226 20.57 -8.01 -3.32
C CYS A 226 20.45 -7.14 -4.57
N ILE A 227 21.47 -7.16 -5.44
CA ILE A 227 21.47 -6.42 -6.71
C ILE A 227 20.31 -6.87 -7.61
N GLN A 228 20.09 -8.18 -7.74
CA GLN A 228 18.99 -8.72 -8.56
C GLN A 228 17.61 -8.27 -8.07
N THR A 229 17.43 -8.18 -6.75
CA THR A 229 16.17 -7.71 -6.14
C THR A 229 15.93 -6.23 -6.46
N LEU A 230 16.96 -5.39 -6.26
CA LEU A 230 16.90 -3.96 -6.57
C LEU A 230 16.61 -3.71 -8.07
N GLN A 231 17.33 -4.41 -8.95
CA GLN A 231 17.11 -4.33 -10.40
C GLN A 231 15.73 -4.83 -10.83
N SER A 232 15.20 -5.88 -10.19
CA SER A 232 13.84 -6.37 -10.45
C SER A 232 12.79 -5.32 -10.07
N CYS A 233 12.99 -4.60 -8.95
CA CYS A 233 12.12 -3.49 -8.58
C CYS A 233 12.22 -2.33 -9.57
N ALA A 234 13.43 -1.89 -9.92
CA ALA A 234 13.66 -0.77 -10.83
C ALA A 234 13.06 -1.03 -12.23
N SER A 235 13.34 -2.20 -12.81
CA SER A 235 12.80 -2.58 -14.12
C SER A 235 11.28 -2.71 -14.13
N THR A 236 10.68 -3.22 -13.05
CA THR A 236 9.22 -3.32 -12.94
C THR A 236 8.58 -1.93 -12.80
N LEU A 237 9.17 -1.03 -12.00
CA LEU A 237 8.74 0.37 -11.90
C LEU A 237 8.85 1.09 -13.25
N PHE A 238 9.95 0.87 -13.98
CA PHE A 238 10.14 1.40 -15.33
C PHE A 238 8.98 0.96 -16.24
N ALA A 239 8.72 -0.35 -16.34
CA ALA A 239 7.65 -0.88 -17.19
C ALA A 239 6.25 -0.34 -16.82
N MET A 240 5.97 -0.18 -15.53
CA MET A 240 4.69 0.38 -15.06
C MET A 240 4.58 1.89 -15.32
N SER A 241 5.70 2.63 -15.28
CA SER A 241 5.73 4.07 -15.57
C SER A 241 5.47 4.41 -17.03
N GLU A 242 5.78 3.50 -17.95
CA GLU A 242 5.45 3.65 -19.38
C GLU A 242 3.93 3.61 -19.60
N THR A 243 3.20 2.90 -18.74
CA THR A 243 1.73 2.81 -18.80
C THR A 243 1.05 3.91 -17.97
N LEU A 244 1.68 4.35 -16.87
CA LEU A 244 1.21 5.42 -16.00
C LEU A 244 2.30 6.49 -15.88
N HIS A 245 2.27 7.50 -16.75
CA HIS A 245 3.30 8.54 -16.79
C HIS A 245 3.49 9.30 -15.46
N GLY A 246 2.44 9.41 -14.64
CA GLY A 246 2.51 9.98 -13.30
C GLY A 246 3.45 9.24 -12.33
N ALA A 247 3.88 8.02 -12.66
CA ALA A 247 4.82 7.23 -11.87
C ALA A 247 6.30 7.50 -12.20
N ALA A 248 6.60 8.36 -13.19
CA ALA A 248 7.99 8.65 -13.60
C ALA A 248 8.85 9.14 -12.42
N GLY A 249 8.31 9.97 -11.53
CA GLY A 249 9.02 10.43 -10.34
C GLY A 249 9.42 9.28 -9.41
N CYS A 250 8.53 8.31 -9.16
CA CYS A 250 8.84 7.13 -8.36
C CYS A 250 9.97 6.30 -8.98
N ARG A 251 9.93 6.14 -10.31
CA ARG A 251 10.97 5.43 -11.07
C ARG A 251 12.32 6.13 -10.91
N ASP A 252 12.39 7.43 -11.17
CA ASP A 252 13.66 8.18 -11.20
C ASP A 252 14.31 8.26 -9.81
N VAL A 253 13.50 8.48 -8.77
CA VAL A 253 13.95 8.45 -7.37
C VAL A 253 14.48 7.06 -7.01
N PHE A 254 13.71 6.01 -7.33
CA PHE A 254 14.13 4.65 -7.00
C PHE A 254 15.40 4.24 -7.76
N ASP A 255 15.52 4.58 -9.05
CA ASP A 255 16.68 4.28 -9.86
C ASP A 255 17.96 4.90 -9.27
N THR A 256 17.88 6.17 -8.86
CA THR A 256 18.96 6.87 -8.19
C THR A 256 19.37 6.19 -6.88
N LEU A 257 18.40 5.92 -5.99
CA LEU A 257 18.66 5.28 -4.69
C LEU A 257 19.18 3.85 -4.83
N SER A 258 18.63 3.09 -5.78
CA SER A 258 19.05 1.72 -6.05
C SER A 258 20.48 1.68 -6.59
N SER A 259 20.84 2.59 -7.50
CA SER A 259 22.20 2.70 -8.04
C SER A 259 23.21 3.06 -6.96
N ALA A 260 22.90 4.03 -6.09
CA ALA A 260 23.75 4.37 -4.95
C ALA A 260 23.94 3.17 -4.00
N THR A 261 22.87 2.43 -3.72
CA THR A 261 22.90 1.23 -2.87
C THR A 261 23.72 0.10 -3.51
N ILE A 262 23.58 -0.13 -4.81
CA ILE A 262 24.36 -1.16 -5.54
C ILE A 262 25.86 -0.81 -5.50
N ASN A 263 26.22 0.44 -5.80
CA ASN A 263 27.61 0.90 -5.72
C ASN A 263 28.20 0.69 -4.33
N TRP A 264 27.43 1.01 -3.29
CA TRP A 264 27.84 0.80 -1.90
C TRP A 264 28.02 -0.69 -1.56
N LEU A 265 27.11 -1.57 -2.02
CA LEU A 265 27.23 -3.02 -1.81
C LEU A 265 28.46 -3.63 -2.50
N ILE A 266 28.87 -3.09 -3.66
CA ILE A 266 30.05 -3.55 -4.41
C ILE A 266 31.34 -3.02 -3.76
N THR A 267 31.34 -1.77 -3.32
CA THR A 267 32.50 -1.09 -2.71
C THR A 267 32.59 -1.32 -1.20
N TYR A 268 31.79 -2.24 -0.66
CA TYR A 268 31.60 -2.45 0.76
C TYR A 268 32.93 -2.69 1.48
N ASP A 269 33.33 -1.71 2.28
CA ASP A 269 34.47 -1.75 3.19
C ASP A 269 33.94 -1.43 4.60
N ALA A 270 34.14 -2.36 5.54
CA ALA A 270 33.54 -2.31 6.88
C ALA A 270 33.92 -1.04 7.66
N GLU A 271 35.09 -0.44 7.36
CA GLU A 271 35.59 0.76 8.05
C GLU A 271 34.89 2.06 7.61
N LYS A 272 34.26 2.09 6.42
CA LYS A 272 33.63 3.31 5.85
C LYS A 272 32.11 3.38 6.00
N VAL A 273 31.49 2.33 6.54
CA VAL A 273 30.03 2.17 6.60
C VAL A 273 29.32 3.34 7.30
N GLN A 274 29.88 3.85 8.41
CA GLN A 274 29.26 4.94 9.17
C GLN A 274 29.20 6.25 8.36
N GLN A 275 30.28 6.58 7.65
CA GLN A 275 30.37 7.77 6.80
C GLN A 275 29.51 7.63 5.55
N SER A 276 29.54 6.48 4.87
CA SER A 276 28.68 6.21 3.72
C SER A 276 27.20 6.27 4.09
N ARG A 277 26.82 5.83 5.30
CA ARG A 277 25.44 5.91 5.79
C ARG A 277 24.98 7.35 6.00
N GLN A 278 25.80 8.19 6.61
CA GLN A 278 25.48 9.62 6.78
C GLN A 278 25.37 10.33 5.42
N GLN A 279 26.24 10.01 4.47
CA GLN A 279 26.15 10.55 3.10
C GLN A 279 24.90 10.09 2.37
N PHE A 280 24.51 8.81 2.52
CA PHE A 280 23.28 8.29 1.95
C PHE A 280 22.04 8.97 2.54
N GLU A 281 21.99 9.13 3.86
CA GLU A 281 20.89 9.85 4.53
C GLU A 281 20.78 11.32 4.05
N GLN A 282 21.91 11.98 3.77
CA GLN A 282 21.94 13.31 3.16
C GLN A 282 21.43 13.31 1.72
N GLN A 283 21.95 12.43 0.86
CA GLN A 283 21.48 12.32 -0.54
C GLN A 283 19.99 12.03 -0.62
N LEU A 284 19.50 11.15 0.26
CA LEU A 284 18.10 10.79 0.36
C LEU A 284 17.24 11.98 0.79
N ASN A 285 17.68 12.77 1.77
CA ASN A 285 17.02 14.03 2.14
C ASN A 285 16.93 15.00 0.96
N ASP A 286 18.03 15.19 0.22
CA ASP A 286 18.09 16.13 -0.90
C ASP A 286 17.13 15.70 -2.03
N LEU A 287 17.11 14.40 -2.35
CA LEU A 287 16.19 13.85 -3.35
C LEU A 287 14.72 14.06 -2.95
N LEU A 288 14.38 13.84 -1.68
CA LEU A 288 13.02 14.03 -1.19
C LEU A 288 12.58 15.50 -1.20
N GLN A 289 13.51 16.44 -0.97
CA GLN A 289 13.23 17.87 -1.07
C GLN A 289 12.97 18.31 -2.52
N ASN A 290 13.72 17.77 -3.48
CA ASN A 290 13.57 18.09 -4.91
C ASN A 290 12.28 17.53 -5.54
N VAL A 291 11.64 16.59 -4.86
CA VAL A 291 10.38 15.96 -5.29
C VAL A 291 9.15 16.78 -4.85
N GLN A 292 9.29 17.79 -3.99
CA GLN A 292 8.17 18.66 -3.58
C GLN A 292 7.70 19.57 -4.72
N PRO A 293 6.39 19.62 -5.06
CA PRO A 293 5.83 20.74 -5.79
C PRO A 293 5.83 21.99 -4.90
N SER A 294 6.05 23.18 -5.49
CA SER A 294 6.13 24.47 -4.79
C SER A 294 5.13 24.63 -3.63
N LYS A 295 5.67 24.84 -2.41
CA LYS A 295 4.94 25.19 -1.19
C LYS A 295 3.86 26.25 -1.44
N ARG A 296 2.59 25.92 -1.24
CA ARG A 296 1.58 26.92 -0.85
C ARG A 296 1.58 26.97 0.68
N VAL A 297 2.24 27.98 1.22
CA VAL A 297 2.45 28.21 2.65
C VAL A 297 1.11 28.21 3.39
N MET A 298 0.94 27.27 4.32
CA MET A 298 0.09 27.43 5.50
C MET A 298 1.00 27.42 6.72
N PRO A 299 0.77 28.26 7.73
CA PRO A 299 1.70 28.43 8.84
C PRO A 299 1.69 27.20 9.75
N SER A 300 2.85 26.59 9.91
CA SER A 300 3.12 25.54 10.90
C SER A 300 3.12 26.12 12.30
N VAL A 301 2.38 25.48 13.21
CA VAL A 301 2.56 25.65 14.66
C VAL A 301 3.94 25.07 15.01
N GLU A 302 4.76 25.88 15.66
CA GLU A 302 6.05 25.45 16.22
C GLU A 302 5.80 24.43 17.33
N ASP A 303 6.28 23.19 17.14
CA ASP A 303 6.58 22.29 18.26
C ASP A 303 8.05 21.85 18.15
N GLY A 304 8.76 22.07 19.25
CA GLY A 304 10.21 21.96 19.35
C GLY A 304 10.73 20.55 19.64
N VAL A 305 11.93 20.32 19.10
CA VAL A 305 13.00 19.40 19.53
C VAL A 305 12.77 17.89 19.33
N GLY A 306 13.51 17.32 18.36
CA GLY A 306 14.16 16.01 18.54
C GLY A 306 14.21 15.06 17.34
N GLY A 307 15.20 15.19 16.46
CA GLY A 307 15.87 14.03 15.84
C GLY A 307 15.10 13.15 14.84
N GLY A 308 14.20 13.69 14.01
CA GLY A 308 13.65 12.94 12.88
C GLY A 308 14.74 12.65 11.84
N THR A 309 15.04 11.37 11.58
CA THR A 309 15.98 10.98 10.51
C THR A 309 15.35 11.22 9.14
N ALA A 310 16.15 11.35 8.09
CA ALA A 310 15.71 11.46 6.69
C ALA A 310 14.64 10.44 6.28
N MET A 311 14.72 9.24 6.87
CA MET A 311 13.82 8.12 6.66
C MET A 311 12.47 8.26 7.37
N SER A 312 12.40 9.09 8.43
CA SER A 312 11.13 9.55 9.00
C SER A 312 10.30 10.23 7.92
N ALA A 313 10.90 11.10 7.11
CA ALA A 313 10.20 11.81 6.04
C ALA A 313 9.75 10.91 4.87
N MET A 314 10.30 9.69 4.75
CA MET A 314 9.84 8.69 3.77
C MET A 314 8.69 7.83 4.29
N THR A 315 8.57 7.70 5.61
CA THR A 315 7.57 6.86 6.30
C THR A 315 6.40 7.67 6.81
N ASP A 316 6.64 8.93 7.18
CA ASP A 316 5.70 10.04 7.20
C ASP A 316 5.36 10.37 5.75
N CYS A 317 4.34 9.67 5.25
CA CYS A 317 3.87 9.67 3.87
C CYS A 317 3.40 11.05 3.36
N PHE A 318 3.79 12.19 3.95
CA PHE A 318 3.39 13.51 3.50
C PHE A 318 4.06 13.90 2.17
N ALA A 319 5.36 13.65 2.01
CA ALA A 319 6.08 14.00 0.77
C ALA A 319 5.70 13.08 -0.40
N PHE A 320 5.56 11.78 -0.15
CA PHE A 320 5.11 10.81 -1.15
C PHE A 320 3.61 10.97 -1.47
N SER A 321 2.78 11.32 -0.47
CA SER A 321 1.39 11.72 -0.68
C SER A 321 1.28 12.96 -1.55
N GLU A 322 2.13 13.97 -1.36
CA GLU A 322 2.10 15.17 -2.20
C GLU A 322 2.55 14.84 -3.63
N LEU A 323 3.57 13.99 -3.82
CA LEU A 323 3.95 13.49 -5.14
C LEU A 323 2.80 12.73 -5.80
N LEU A 324 2.16 11.78 -5.11
CA LEU A 324 1.02 11.04 -5.67
C LEU A 324 -0.19 11.95 -5.88
N SER A 325 -0.45 12.90 -4.97
CA SER A 325 -1.54 13.87 -5.13
C SER A 325 -1.30 14.76 -6.34
N SER A 326 -0.06 15.21 -6.56
CA SER A 326 0.35 15.97 -7.74
C SER A 326 0.29 15.13 -9.02
N ALA A 327 0.72 13.87 -8.97
CA ALA A 327 0.70 12.95 -10.10
C ALA A 327 -0.73 12.44 -10.43
N ALA A 328 -1.63 12.44 -9.46
CA ALA A 328 -3.05 12.10 -9.60
C ALA A 328 -3.93 13.32 -9.90
N GLN A 329 -3.36 14.52 -10.06
CA GLN A 329 -4.09 15.66 -10.62
C GLN A 329 -4.45 15.31 -12.06
N TRP A 330 -5.75 15.13 -12.30
CA TRP A 330 -6.29 15.10 -13.65
C TRP A 330 -5.97 16.44 -14.32
N PRO A 331 -5.60 16.46 -15.62
CA PRO A 331 -5.53 17.71 -16.36
C PRO A 331 -6.84 18.46 -16.13
N GLU A 332 -6.77 19.76 -15.83
CA GLU A 332 -7.97 20.58 -15.85
C GLU A 332 -8.67 20.34 -17.18
N LEU A 333 -9.98 20.10 -17.16
CA LEU A 333 -10.83 20.00 -18.35
C LEU A 333 -10.90 21.37 -19.05
N GLN A 334 -9.77 21.88 -19.52
CA GLN A 334 -9.70 23.05 -20.37
C GLN A 334 -9.98 22.58 -21.79
N GLY A 335 -11.25 22.71 -22.21
CA GLY A 335 -11.62 22.59 -23.62
C GLY A 335 -12.83 21.72 -23.97
N MET A 336 -13.59 21.17 -23.00
CA MET A 336 -14.96 20.76 -23.30
C MET A 336 -15.87 21.98 -23.20
N VAL A 337 -15.91 22.76 -24.28
CA VAL A 337 -17.09 23.58 -24.57
C VAL A 337 -18.23 22.58 -24.74
N LEU A 338 -18.99 22.36 -23.67
CA LEU A 338 -20.32 21.79 -23.78
C LEU A 338 -21.09 22.76 -24.68
N GLY A 339 -21.26 22.38 -25.95
CA GLY A 339 -22.13 23.08 -26.88
C GLY A 339 -23.57 23.03 -26.35
N MET A 340 -23.89 23.96 -25.46
CA MET A 340 -25.24 24.40 -25.17
C MET A 340 -25.40 25.81 -25.74
N ASP A 341 -25.27 25.92 -27.07
CA ASP A 341 -25.80 27.07 -27.78
C ASP A 341 -27.27 26.80 -28.12
N ASN A 342 -28.14 27.42 -27.33
CA ASN A 342 -29.42 28.02 -27.71
C ASN A 342 -30.26 27.29 -28.79
N VAL A 343 -31.17 26.44 -28.34
CA VAL A 343 -32.43 26.16 -29.06
C VAL A 343 -33.59 26.57 -28.18
N TYR A 344 -33.82 27.88 -28.05
CA TYR A 344 -35.08 28.47 -27.64
C TYR A 344 -35.22 29.84 -28.30
N HIS A 345 -35.67 29.85 -29.55
CA HIS A 345 -36.56 30.85 -30.14
C HIS A 345 -36.83 30.46 -31.59
N ASP A 346 -38.01 29.88 -31.84
CA ASP A 346 -38.89 30.22 -32.97
C ASP A 346 -40.02 29.18 -33.07
N LEU A 347 -41.12 29.48 -32.36
CA LEU A 347 -42.47 29.03 -32.71
C LEU A 347 -43.43 30.18 -32.31
N ALA A 348 -43.70 31.05 -33.28
CA ALA A 348 -44.91 31.85 -33.40
C ALA A 348 -45.38 31.75 -34.86
#